data_AF-A0A1T5KS45-F1
#
_entry.id   AF-A0A1T5KS45-F1
#
_cell.length_a   1.000
_cell.length_b   1.000
_cell.length_c   1.000
_cell.angle_alpha   90.00
_cell.angle_beta   90.00
_cell.angle_gamma   90.00
#
_symmetry.space_group_name_H-M   'P 1'
#
loop_
_entity.id
_entity.type
_entity.pdbx_description
1 polymer ?
#
loop_
_entity_poly.entity_id
_entity_poly.type
_entity_poly.pdbx_seq_one_letter_code
_entity_poly.pdbx_strand_id
1 'polypeptide(L)'
;MKDLYDGITILEIGEDVWANTYFYNNNVEELIGAFNSIKNTIAPNIGLRLQLGLSRHCNIKDIEEWIKPFWDYNCFYSIDLYGDEFAQPIENFKEIYRKAKEEGLILKAHVGEWGNADSVKRAVSELELDEIQHGITASQSLQVMNWLRDHNIRLNICPTSNVMLNRVESIKKHPIRKLFDNGIKVTINSDDVLIFDSSVSGEYLKLFQEGVFSAKELDTIRLNGLV
;
A
#
# COMPACT_ATOMS: atom_id res chain seq x y z
N MET A 1 15.02 -11.51 -5.20
CA MET A 1 15.48 -12.10 -6.49
C MET A 1 14.34 -12.61 -7.38
N LYS A 2 13.13 -12.92 -6.85
CA LYS A 2 11.95 -13.25 -7.67
C LYS A 2 11.48 -12.05 -8.53
N ASP A 3 11.59 -10.83 -8.02
CA ASP A 3 11.06 -9.62 -8.67
C ASP A 3 11.74 -9.25 -9.99
N LEU A 4 13.03 -9.56 -10.15
CA LEU A 4 13.78 -9.25 -11.38
C LEU A 4 13.24 -9.98 -12.61
N TYR A 5 12.59 -11.12 -12.40
CA TYR A 5 11.99 -11.96 -13.43
C TYR A 5 10.45 -11.85 -13.47
N ASP A 6 9.86 -11.03 -12.62
CA ASP A 6 8.41 -10.90 -12.44
C ASP A 6 7.78 -9.84 -13.37
N GLY A 7 8.60 -9.19 -14.22
CA GLY A 7 8.15 -8.17 -15.16
C GLY A 7 7.85 -6.81 -14.52
N ILE A 8 8.23 -6.60 -13.26
CA ILE A 8 8.08 -5.34 -12.54
C ILE A 8 8.95 -4.27 -13.19
N THR A 9 8.35 -3.12 -13.51
CA THR A 9 9.04 -1.96 -14.11
C THR A 9 9.13 -0.77 -13.16
N ILE A 10 8.25 -0.71 -12.16
CA ILE A 10 8.27 0.28 -11.08
C ILE A 10 8.07 -0.47 -9.77
N LEU A 11 8.97 -0.25 -8.82
CA LEU A 11 8.86 -0.73 -7.45
C LEU A 11 8.66 0.47 -6.53
N GLU A 12 7.52 0.51 -5.86
CA GLU A 12 7.32 1.38 -4.70
C GLU A 12 7.70 0.60 -3.44
N ILE A 13 8.65 1.13 -2.68
CA ILE A 13 9.17 0.48 -1.47
C ILE A 13 9.58 1.55 -0.46
N GLY A 14 9.36 1.25 0.80
CA GLY A 14 9.70 2.11 1.91
C GLY A 14 10.29 1.33 3.07
N GLU A 15 10.64 2.07 4.09
CA GLU A 15 11.00 1.53 5.39
C GLU A 15 10.35 2.42 6.45
N ASP A 16 10.11 1.86 7.64
CA ASP A 16 9.60 2.63 8.76
C ASP A 16 10.56 3.77 9.13
N VAL A 17 10.02 4.97 9.38
CA VAL A 17 10.84 6.14 9.77
C VAL A 17 11.64 5.89 11.04
N TRP A 18 11.13 5.05 11.95
CA TRP A 18 11.84 4.66 13.17
C TRP A 18 13.10 3.83 12.88
N ALA A 19 13.10 3.04 11.81
CA ALA A 19 14.20 2.16 11.44
C ALA A 19 15.46 2.94 11.07
N ASN A 20 15.30 4.16 10.55
CA ASN A 20 16.40 5.09 10.28
C ASN A 20 17.22 5.42 11.54
N THR A 21 16.56 5.46 12.70
CA THR A 21 17.23 5.74 13.97
C THR A 21 18.15 4.59 14.40
N TYR A 22 17.76 3.35 14.11
CA TYR A 22 18.48 2.14 14.54
C TYR A 22 19.53 1.68 13.54
N PHE A 23 19.20 1.71 12.25
CA PHE A 23 20.06 1.12 11.20
C PHE A 23 20.94 2.14 10.49
N TYR A 24 20.56 3.42 10.52
CA TYR A 24 21.21 4.48 9.76
C TYR A 24 21.58 5.69 10.62
N ASN A 25 21.54 5.58 11.96
CA ASN A 25 21.93 6.65 12.90
C ASN A 25 21.23 8.00 12.64
N ASN A 26 19.96 7.98 12.24
CA ASN A 26 19.18 9.16 11.80
C ASN A 26 19.65 9.81 10.50
N ASN A 27 20.50 9.15 9.71
CA ASN A 27 21.00 9.65 8.44
C ASN A 27 20.12 9.21 7.26
N VAL A 28 19.19 10.08 6.88
CA VAL A 28 18.27 9.83 5.76
C VAL A 28 19.02 9.68 4.42
N GLU A 29 20.13 10.39 4.21
CA GLU A 29 20.93 10.24 2.98
C GLU A 29 21.54 8.84 2.87
N GLU A 30 21.93 8.23 3.99
CA GLU A 30 22.49 6.88 3.99
C GLU A 30 21.43 5.84 3.63
N LEU A 31 20.20 5.98 4.17
CA LEU A 31 19.06 5.15 3.81
C LEU A 31 18.72 5.27 2.30
N ILE A 32 18.60 6.50 1.80
CA ILE A 32 18.35 6.77 0.38
C ILE A 32 19.49 6.19 -0.49
N GLY A 33 20.73 6.35 -0.05
CA GLY A 33 21.93 5.81 -0.69
C GLY A 33 21.90 4.28 -0.77
N ALA A 34 21.49 3.61 0.31
CA ALA A 34 21.38 2.16 0.36
C ALA A 34 20.35 1.64 -0.66
N PHE A 35 19.15 2.21 -0.69
CA PHE A 35 18.12 1.86 -1.69
C PHE A 35 18.60 2.06 -3.12
N ASN A 36 19.21 3.20 -3.43
CA ASN A 36 19.72 3.50 -4.76
C ASN A 36 20.88 2.57 -5.16
N SER A 37 21.77 2.25 -4.23
CA SER A 37 22.89 1.33 -4.45
C SER A 37 22.39 -0.08 -4.80
N ILE A 38 21.42 -0.59 -4.03
CA ILE A 38 20.79 -1.90 -4.28
C ILE A 38 20.11 -1.90 -5.64
N LYS A 39 19.29 -0.89 -5.93
CA LYS A 39 18.59 -0.77 -7.22
C LYS A 39 19.58 -0.72 -8.39
N ASN A 40 20.63 0.09 -8.33
CA ASN A 40 21.62 0.18 -9.41
C ASN A 40 22.43 -1.10 -9.60
N THR A 41 22.66 -1.86 -8.53
CA THR A 41 23.44 -3.11 -8.58
C THR A 41 22.61 -4.30 -9.08
N ILE A 42 21.37 -4.44 -8.58
CA ILE A 42 20.55 -5.63 -8.79
C ILE A 42 19.52 -5.43 -9.90
N ALA A 43 18.91 -4.24 -9.98
CA ALA A 43 17.76 -3.96 -10.83
C ALA A 43 17.82 -2.58 -11.50
N PRO A 44 18.86 -2.27 -12.30
CA PRO A 44 19.12 -0.93 -12.79
C PRO A 44 18.00 -0.35 -13.67
N ASN A 45 17.19 -1.22 -14.29
CA ASN A 45 16.11 -0.87 -15.20
C ASN A 45 14.75 -0.67 -14.50
N ILE A 46 14.63 -0.98 -13.20
CA ILE A 46 13.39 -0.77 -12.44
C ILE A 46 13.36 0.67 -11.92
N GLY A 47 12.24 1.37 -12.15
CA GLY A 47 11.98 2.66 -11.51
C GLY A 47 11.73 2.46 -10.01
N LEU A 48 12.40 3.24 -9.16
CA LEU A 48 12.23 3.18 -7.72
C LEU A 48 11.40 4.37 -7.23
N ARG A 49 10.34 4.10 -6.48
CA ARG A 49 9.54 5.10 -5.76
C ARG A 49 9.72 4.85 -4.27
N LEU A 50 10.31 5.80 -3.55
CA LEU A 50 10.54 5.66 -2.12
C LEU A 50 9.29 6.05 -1.35
N GLN A 51 8.93 5.25 -0.34
CA GLN A 51 7.78 5.47 0.51
C GLN A 51 8.23 5.72 1.97
N LEU A 52 7.58 6.66 2.64
CA LEU A 52 7.74 6.87 4.08
C LEU A 52 6.80 5.93 4.83
N GLY A 53 7.36 5.05 5.63
CA GLY A 53 6.62 4.08 6.41
C GLY A 53 6.33 4.53 7.83
N LEU A 54 5.10 4.33 8.30
CA LEU A 54 4.69 4.54 9.68
C LEU A 54 4.08 3.28 10.29
N SER A 55 4.53 2.91 11.48
CA SER A 55 3.90 1.86 12.28
C SER A 55 2.82 2.44 13.20
N ARG A 56 1.59 1.94 13.08
CA ARG A 56 0.44 2.31 13.91
C ARG A 56 0.60 1.92 15.38
N HIS A 57 1.59 1.09 15.73
CA HIS A 57 1.88 0.75 17.13
C HIS A 57 2.67 1.84 17.87
N CYS A 58 3.38 2.69 17.13
CA CYS A 58 4.29 3.66 17.74
C CYS A 58 3.54 4.85 18.35
N ASN A 59 4.13 5.46 19.38
CA ASN A 59 3.59 6.69 19.94
C ASN A 59 3.69 7.81 18.89
N ILE A 60 2.63 8.62 18.74
CA ILE A 60 2.59 9.68 17.75
C ILE A 60 3.75 10.67 17.88
N LYS A 61 4.14 11.02 19.12
CA LYS A 61 5.26 11.95 19.33
C LYS A 61 6.60 11.38 18.87
N ASP A 62 6.80 10.08 19.05
CA ASP A 62 8.00 9.41 18.57
C ASP A 62 8.01 9.41 17.04
N ILE A 63 6.87 9.12 16.40
CA ILE A 63 6.72 9.19 14.94
C ILE A 63 7.02 10.60 14.42
N GLU A 64 6.47 11.64 15.07
CA GLU A 64 6.70 13.04 14.70
C GLU A 64 8.19 13.42 14.75
N GLU A 65 8.93 12.93 15.75
CA GLU A 65 10.39 13.16 15.84
C GLU A 65 11.16 12.36 14.78
N TRP A 66 10.78 11.10 14.54
CA TRP A 66 11.46 10.24 13.57
C TRP A 66 11.25 10.66 12.12
N ILE A 67 10.05 11.13 11.75
CA ILE A 67 9.76 11.56 10.38
C ILE A 67 10.35 12.92 10.06
N LYS A 68 10.63 13.76 11.06
CA LYS A 68 11.07 15.14 10.88
C LYS A 68 12.25 15.32 9.91
N PRO A 69 13.34 14.52 9.97
CA PRO A 69 14.46 14.67 9.05
C PRO A 69 14.11 14.34 7.60
N PHE A 70 13.06 13.56 7.35
CA PHE A 70 12.67 13.15 6.00
C PHE A 70 12.03 14.28 5.20
N TRP A 71 11.46 15.28 5.87
CA TRP A 71 10.83 16.43 5.21
C TRP A 71 11.81 17.31 4.44
N ASP A 72 13.12 17.20 4.69
CA ASP A 72 14.14 17.93 3.94
C ASP A 72 14.47 17.28 2.58
N TYR A 73 13.82 16.16 2.23
CA TYR A 73 14.12 15.36 1.04
C TYR A 73 12.90 15.18 0.12
N ASN A 74 12.97 15.72 -1.09
CA ASN A 74 11.89 15.64 -2.09
C ASN A 74 11.90 14.35 -2.92
N CYS A 75 12.66 13.32 -2.52
CA CYS A 75 12.76 12.07 -3.28
C CYS A 75 11.70 11.02 -2.90
N PHE A 76 10.96 11.25 -1.82
CA PHE A 76 9.87 10.38 -1.40
C PHE A 76 8.62 10.64 -2.26
N TYR A 77 7.95 9.56 -2.63
CA TYR A 77 6.78 9.55 -3.50
C TYR A 77 5.47 9.49 -2.70
N SER A 78 5.48 8.73 -1.60
CA SER A 78 4.27 8.41 -0.83
C SER A 78 4.57 8.25 0.65
N ILE A 79 3.50 8.24 1.46
CA ILE A 79 3.51 7.85 2.87
C ILE A 79 2.52 6.69 3.08
N ASP A 80 2.87 5.73 3.93
CA ASP A 80 1.99 4.64 4.37
C ASP A 80 1.87 4.59 5.89
N LEU A 81 0.75 4.02 6.34
CA LEU A 81 0.53 3.65 7.73
C LEU A 81 0.11 2.19 7.81
N TYR A 82 0.95 1.36 8.40
CA TYR A 82 0.74 -0.08 8.56
C TYR A 82 0.89 -0.53 10.01
N GLY A 83 0.84 -1.84 10.26
CA GLY A 83 0.72 -2.44 11.60
C GLY A 83 -0.72 -2.84 11.92
N ASP A 84 -0.99 -3.21 13.17
CA ASP A 84 -2.34 -3.59 13.61
C ASP A 84 -3.32 -2.43 13.38
N GLU A 85 -4.34 -2.69 12.55
CA GLU A 85 -5.36 -1.71 12.16
C GLU A 85 -6.05 -1.07 13.39
N PHE A 86 -6.10 -1.80 14.52
CA PHE A 86 -6.76 -1.38 15.76
C PHE A 86 -5.82 -0.87 16.86
N ALA A 87 -4.50 -0.76 16.61
CA ALA A 87 -3.54 -0.35 17.62
C ALA A 87 -3.85 1.02 18.25
N GLN A 88 -4.33 1.98 17.45
CA GLN A 88 -4.80 3.27 17.92
C GLN A 88 -5.72 3.96 16.88
N PRO A 89 -6.52 4.97 17.28
CA PRO A 89 -7.41 5.70 16.37
C PRO A 89 -6.67 6.31 15.17
N ILE A 90 -7.30 6.27 14.00
CA ILE A 90 -6.71 6.78 12.75
C ILE A 90 -6.53 8.31 12.82
N GLU A 91 -7.39 8.99 13.57
CA GLU A 91 -7.42 10.43 13.77
C GLU A 91 -6.13 10.96 14.42
N ASN A 92 -5.38 10.09 15.11
CA ASN A 92 -4.11 10.46 15.71
C ASN A 92 -3.04 10.84 14.67
N PHE A 93 -3.18 10.40 13.42
CA PHE A 93 -2.20 10.62 12.35
C PHE A 93 -2.52 11.82 11.45
N LYS A 94 -3.63 12.54 11.70
CA LYS A 94 -4.12 13.61 10.82
C LYS A 94 -3.09 14.70 10.56
N GLU A 95 -2.39 15.15 11.60
CA GLU A 95 -1.41 16.23 11.44
C GLU A 95 -0.19 15.79 10.61
N ILE A 96 0.26 14.54 10.79
CA ILE A 96 1.35 13.96 9.99
C ILE A 96 0.92 13.83 8.52
N TYR A 97 -0.30 13.34 8.26
CA TYR A 97 -0.83 13.20 6.90
C TYR A 97 -1.10 14.54 6.22
N ARG A 98 -1.57 15.54 6.98
CA ARG A 98 -1.71 16.91 6.46
C ARG A 98 -0.35 17.48 6.04
N LYS A 99 0.70 17.27 6.84
CA LYS A 99 2.06 17.67 6.47
C LYS A 99 2.55 16.92 5.23
N ALA A 100 2.36 15.60 5.16
CA ALA A 100 2.70 14.80 3.98
C ALA A 100 2.00 15.30 2.70
N LYS A 101 0.74 15.73 2.82
CA LYS A 101 -0.04 16.34 1.74
C LYS A 101 0.57 17.67 1.28
N GLU A 102 0.98 18.51 2.23
CA GLU A 102 1.65 19.79 1.94
C GLU A 102 2.98 19.57 1.20
N GLU A 103 3.70 18.49 1.52
CA GLU A 103 4.92 18.07 0.81
C GLU A 103 4.64 17.36 -0.53
N GLY A 104 3.37 17.19 -0.91
CA GLY A 104 2.96 16.62 -2.20
C GLY A 104 3.10 15.10 -2.30
N LEU A 105 3.15 14.40 -1.16
CA LEU A 105 3.19 12.94 -1.13
C LEU A 105 1.82 12.34 -1.45
N ILE A 106 1.84 11.17 -2.08
CA ILE A 106 0.64 10.32 -2.19
C ILE A 106 0.34 9.70 -0.83
N LEU A 107 -0.89 9.87 -0.35
CA LEU A 107 -1.32 9.47 0.98
C LEU A 107 -1.94 8.07 0.96
N LYS A 108 -1.29 7.12 1.64
CA LYS A 108 -1.72 5.71 1.71
C LYS A 108 -1.86 5.25 3.14
N ALA A 109 -2.72 4.27 3.39
CA ALA A 109 -2.76 3.56 4.68
C ALA A 109 -3.32 2.14 4.53
N HIS A 110 -2.86 1.23 5.37
CA HIS A 110 -3.47 -0.08 5.59
C HIS A 110 -4.75 0.07 6.41
N VAL A 111 -5.88 -0.06 5.73
CA VAL A 111 -7.21 0.00 6.34
C VAL A 111 -8.18 -0.91 5.60
N GLY A 112 -9.15 -1.46 6.33
CA GLY A 112 -10.15 -2.34 5.75
C GLY A 112 -9.63 -3.72 5.36
N GLU A 113 -8.56 -4.19 6.00
CA GLU A 113 -8.21 -5.61 6.01
C GLU A 113 -8.92 -6.32 7.18
N TRP A 114 -8.90 -5.69 8.35
CA TRP A 114 -9.48 -6.19 9.59
C TRP A 114 -10.78 -5.49 9.95
N GLY A 115 -10.85 -4.18 9.70
CA GLY A 115 -11.97 -3.31 10.02
C GLY A 115 -13.24 -3.58 9.20
N ASN A 116 -14.02 -2.54 8.94
CA ASN A 116 -15.27 -2.62 8.18
C ASN A 116 -15.36 -1.49 7.15
N ALA A 117 -16.42 -1.49 6.34
CA ALA A 117 -16.58 -0.46 5.32
C ALA A 117 -16.63 0.98 5.88
N ASP A 118 -17.18 1.17 7.09
CA ASP A 118 -17.24 2.49 7.72
C ASP A 118 -15.86 2.94 8.23
N SER A 119 -15.02 2.02 8.73
CA SER A 119 -13.64 2.34 9.11
C SER A 119 -12.80 2.72 7.89
N VAL A 120 -13.02 2.06 6.75
CA VAL A 120 -12.41 2.44 5.46
C VAL A 120 -12.78 3.88 5.10
N LYS A 121 -14.09 4.18 5.05
CA LYS A 121 -14.56 5.53 4.69
C LYS A 121 -14.03 6.59 5.66
N ARG A 122 -14.01 6.27 6.96
CA ARG A 122 -13.47 7.16 7.99
C ARG A 122 -11.99 7.44 7.74
N ALA A 123 -11.16 6.42 7.56
CA ALA A 123 -9.74 6.60 7.35
C ALA A 123 -9.43 7.48 6.14
N VAL A 124 -10.12 7.27 5.01
CA VAL A 124 -9.99 8.14 3.83
C VAL A 124 -10.37 9.57 4.16
N SER A 125 -11.45 9.79 4.90
CA SER A 125 -11.93 11.13 5.23
C SER A 125 -11.01 11.85 6.22
N GLU A 126 -10.49 11.13 7.21
CA GLU A 126 -9.67 11.71 8.28
C GLU A 126 -8.25 11.98 7.81
N LEU A 127 -7.65 11.06 7.05
CA LEU A 127 -6.27 11.18 6.56
C LEU A 127 -6.17 11.72 5.13
N GLU A 128 -7.29 12.03 4.50
CA GLU A 128 -7.38 12.54 3.14
C GLU A 128 -6.70 11.61 2.11
N LEU A 129 -6.79 10.29 2.32
CA LEU A 129 -6.05 9.28 1.55
C LEU A 129 -6.36 9.35 0.05
N ASP A 130 -5.32 9.14 -0.76
CA ASP A 130 -5.43 8.91 -2.20
C ASP A 130 -5.61 7.42 -2.52
N GLU A 131 -4.94 6.57 -1.72
CA GLU A 131 -4.91 5.13 -1.90
C GLU A 131 -5.07 4.38 -0.58
N ILE A 132 -5.57 3.16 -0.68
CA ILE A 132 -5.75 2.24 0.46
C ILE A 132 -4.97 0.98 0.18
N GLN A 133 -4.19 0.53 1.15
CA GLN A 133 -3.62 -0.81 1.16
C GLN A 133 -4.68 -1.78 1.69
N HIS A 134 -4.97 -2.82 0.92
CA HIS A 134 -6.10 -3.74 1.05
C HIS A 134 -7.48 -3.11 0.82
N GLY A 135 -8.15 -2.57 1.84
CA GLY A 135 -9.51 -2.02 1.71
C GLY A 135 -10.61 -3.04 1.35
N ILE A 136 -10.35 -4.34 1.48
CA ILE A 136 -11.25 -5.41 1.04
C ILE A 136 -12.62 -5.39 1.74
N THR A 137 -12.71 -4.88 2.96
CA THR A 137 -13.98 -4.78 3.70
C THR A 137 -14.88 -3.66 3.19
N ALA A 138 -14.39 -2.74 2.35
CA ALA A 138 -15.24 -1.79 1.62
C ALA A 138 -16.32 -2.50 0.79
N SER A 139 -16.02 -3.71 0.31
CA SER A 139 -16.95 -4.56 -0.45
C SER A 139 -18.23 -4.95 0.32
N GLN A 140 -18.25 -4.76 1.64
CA GLN A 140 -19.40 -5.04 2.50
C GLN A 140 -20.51 -3.99 2.37
N SER A 141 -20.22 -2.79 1.85
CA SER A 141 -21.20 -1.69 1.72
C SER A 141 -21.15 -1.06 0.34
N LEU A 142 -22.28 -1.15 -0.38
CA LEU A 142 -22.44 -0.50 -1.68
C LEU A 142 -22.32 1.04 -1.57
N GLN A 143 -22.77 1.62 -0.46
CA GLN A 143 -22.67 3.05 -0.22
C GLN A 143 -21.21 3.49 -0.09
N VAL A 144 -20.38 2.72 0.62
CA VAL A 144 -18.95 3.01 0.77
C VAL A 144 -18.22 2.84 -0.55
N MET A 145 -18.47 1.76 -1.30
CA MET A 145 -17.88 1.59 -2.62
C MET A 145 -18.23 2.76 -3.55
N ASN A 146 -19.51 3.16 -3.63
CA ASN A 146 -19.90 4.32 -4.44
C ASN A 146 -19.16 5.59 -4.01
N TRP A 147 -19.06 5.84 -2.71
CA TRP A 147 -18.34 7.00 -2.19
C TRP A 147 -16.85 6.96 -2.56
N LEU A 148 -16.18 5.82 -2.39
CA LEU A 148 -14.76 5.65 -2.76
C LEU A 148 -14.52 5.86 -4.26
N ARG A 149 -15.38 5.31 -5.12
CA ARG A 149 -15.33 5.51 -6.56
C ARG A 149 -15.47 6.99 -6.91
N ASP A 150 -16.45 7.66 -6.33
CA ASP A 150 -16.77 9.06 -6.64
C ASP A 150 -15.65 10.01 -6.16
N HIS A 151 -14.85 9.59 -5.15
CA HIS A 151 -13.65 10.30 -4.69
C HIS A 151 -12.35 9.79 -5.34
N ASN A 152 -12.45 8.88 -6.33
CA ASN A 152 -11.32 8.33 -7.07
C ASN A 152 -10.26 7.63 -6.20
N ILE A 153 -10.67 6.96 -5.13
CA ILE A 153 -9.77 6.24 -4.22
C ILE A 153 -9.34 4.90 -4.84
N ARG A 154 -8.03 4.66 -4.91
CA ARG A 154 -7.47 3.39 -5.40
C ARG A 154 -7.27 2.40 -4.26
N LEU A 155 -7.60 1.13 -4.48
CA LEU A 155 -7.35 0.05 -3.52
C LEU A 155 -6.25 -0.89 -4.04
N ASN A 156 -5.17 -0.97 -3.29
CA ASN A 156 -4.03 -1.84 -3.58
C ASN A 156 -4.24 -3.20 -2.91
N ILE A 157 -4.67 -4.20 -3.68
CA ILE A 157 -5.11 -5.49 -3.15
C ILE A 157 -3.96 -6.49 -3.13
N CYS A 158 -3.90 -7.31 -2.08
CA CYS A 158 -2.91 -8.36 -1.88
C CYS A 158 -3.60 -9.73 -1.72
N PRO A 159 -4.02 -10.41 -2.81
CA PRO A 159 -4.94 -11.55 -2.73
C PRO A 159 -4.43 -12.72 -1.90
N THR A 160 -3.18 -13.15 -2.10
CA THR A 160 -2.59 -14.26 -1.34
C THR A 160 -2.39 -13.91 0.12
N SER A 161 -1.95 -12.69 0.43
CA SER A 161 -1.85 -12.20 1.81
C SER A 161 -3.21 -12.29 2.52
N ASN A 162 -4.26 -11.74 1.90
CA ASN A 162 -5.61 -11.76 2.49
C ASN A 162 -6.14 -13.19 2.73
N VAL A 163 -5.78 -14.16 1.89
CA VAL A 163 -6.12 -15.57 2.11
C VAL A 163 -5.28 -16.20 3.22
N MET A 164 -3.96 -16.00 3.21
CA MET A 164 -3.03 -16.59 4.20
C MET A 164 -3.26 -16.04 5.60
N LEU A 165 -3.70 -14.79 5.71
CA LEU A 165 -4.12 -14.15 6.97
C LEU A 165 -5.56 -14.51 7.39
N ASN A 166 -6.21 -15.45 6.70
CA ASN A 166 -7.59 -15.90 6.94
C ASN A 166 -8.63 -14.77 6.91
N ARG A 167 -8.36 -13.70 6.16
CA ARG A 167 -9.33 -12.60 5.93
C ARG A 167 -10.30 -12.93 4.82
N VAL A 168 -9.86 -13.73 3.86
CA VAL A 168 -10.64 -14.20 2.72
C VAL A 168 -10.53 -15.72 2.64
N GLU A 169 -11.66 -16.39 2.41
CA GLU A 169 -11.73 -17.86 2.40
C GLU A 169 -10.86 -18.51 1.31
N SER A 170 -10.84 -17.91 0.12
CA SER A 170 -10.06 -18.40 -1.03
C SER A 170 -9.93 -17.32 -2.11
N ILE A 171 -8.95 -17.47 -3.00
CA ILE A 171 -8.77 -16.57 -4.16
C ILE A 171 -10.04 -16.49 -5.00
N LYS A 172 -10.71 -17.62 -5.26
CA LYS A 172 -11.98 -17.68 -6.01
C LYS A 172 -13.10 -16.83 -5.41
N LYS A 173 -13.13 -16.70 -4.08
CA LYS A 173 -14.14 -15.93 -3.33
C LYS A 173 -13.64 -14.52 -2.96
N HIS A 174 -12.54 -14.06 -3.57
CA HIS A 174 -11.91 -12.80 -3.17
C HIS A 174 -12.80 -11.58 -3.46
N PRO A 175 -12.97 -10.65 -2.50
CA PRO A 175 -13.86 -9.49 -2.63
C PRO A 175 -13.42 -8.48 -3.70
N ILE A 176 -12.18 -8.59 -4.21
CA ILE A 176 -11.66 -7.79 -5.33
C ILE A 176 -12.58 -7.81 -6.55
N ARG A 177 -13.24 -8.94 -6.83
CA ARG A 177 -14.21 -9.05 -7.93
C ARG A 177 -15.35 -8.03 -7.76
N LYS A 178 -15.94 -8.01 -6.56
CA LYS A 178 -17.05 -7.12 -6.22
C LYS A 178 -16.61 -5.65 -6.25
N LEU A 179 -15.40 -5.35 -5.77
CA LEU A 179 -14.83 -3.99 -5.82
C LEU A 179 -14.69 -3.51 -7.27
N PHE A 180 -14.07 -4.34 -8.12
CA PHE A 180 -13.90 -4.03 -9.55
C PHE A 180 -15.25 -3.86 -10.26
N ASP A 181 -16.21 -4.75 -10.02
CA ASP A 181 -17.56 -4.68 -10.64
C ASP A 181 -18.32 -3.39 -10.28
N ASN A 182 -18.00 -2.77 -9.14
CA ASN A 182 -18.59 -1.50 -8.70
C ASN A 182 -17.78 -0.28 -9.14
N GLY A 183 -16.79 -0.45 -10.02
CA GLY A 183 -16.01 0.62 -10.62
C GLY A 183 -14.89 1.17 -9.73
N ILE A 184 -14.53 0.46 -8.65
CA ILE A 184 -13.38 0.83 -7.83
C ILE A 184 -12.11 0.53 -8.61
N LYS A 185 -11.18 1.49 -8.64
CA LYS A 185 -9.84 1.27 -9.17
C LYS A 185 -9.07 0.37 -8.21
N VAL A 186 -8.88 -0.88 -8.61
CA VAL A 186 -8.06 -1.84 -7.87
C VAL A 186 -6.71 -2.04 -8.56
N THR A 187 -5.68 -2.36 -7.79
CA THR A 187 -4.39 -2.92 -8.24
C THR A 187 -4.16 -4.28 -7.55
N ILE A 188 -3.19 -5.05 -8.04
CA ILE A 188 -2.82 -6.36 -7.50
C ILE A 188 -1.34 -6.34 -7.14
N ASN A 189 -1.02 -6.71 -5.90
CA ASN A 189 0.31 -6.58 -5.30
C ASN A 189 0.63 -7.85 -4.49
N SER A 190 1.91 -8.09 -4.22
CA SER A 190 2.40 -9.28 -3.52
C SER A 190 2.34 -9.19 -2.00
N ASP A 191 2.27 -7.98 -1.45
CA ASP A 191 2.51 -7.71 -0.03
C ASP A 191 3.94 -8.16 0.38
N ASP A 192 4.09 -8.81 1.53
CA ASP A 192 5.34 -9.41 1.99
C ASP A 192 5.76 -10.65 1.19
N VAL A 193 6.56 -10.43 0.13
CA VAL A 193 7.13 -11.50 -0.74
C VAL A 193 7.79 -12.62 0.06
N LEU A 194 8.50 -12.30 1.15
CA LEU A 194 9.20 -13.28 1.98
C LEU A 194 8.26 -14.12 2.86
N ILE A 195 7.12 -13.56 3.26
CA ILE A 195 6.19 -14.21 4.18
C ILE A 195 5.19 -15.06 3.39
N PHE A 196 4.66 -14.51 2.28
CA PHE A 196 3.59 -15.15 1.51
C PHE A 196 4.07 -15.97 0.31
N ASP A 197 5.38 -15.99 0.07
CA ASP A 197 6.03 -16.63 -1.09
C ASP A 197 5.35 -16.26 -2.43
N SER A 198 4.89 -15.01 -2.53
CA SER A 198 4.12 -14.47 -3.65
C SER A 198 4.98 -13.55 -4.53
N SER A 199 4.67 -13.51 -5.83
CA SER A 199 5.15 -12.47 -6.75
C SER A 199 3.94 -11.81 -7.42
N VAL A 200 4.10 -10.58 -7.92
CA VAL A 200 3.01 -9.84 -8.57
C VAL A 200 2.47 -10.63 -9.75
N SER A 201 3.31 -11.12 -10.68
CA SER A 201 2.81 -11.93 -11.80
C SER A 201 2.12 -13.22 -11.34
N GLY A 202 2.59 -13.81 -10.24
CA GLY A 202 1.96 -14.94 -9.59
C GLY A 202 0.54 -14.63 -9.08
N GLU A 203 0.32 -13.46 -8.50
CA GLU A 203 -1.02 -13.03 -8.07
C GLU A 203 -1.99 -12.87 -9.24
N TYR A 204 -1.52 -12.26 -10.34
CA TYR A 204 -2.31 -12.14 -11.58
C TYR A 204 -2.68 -13.52 -12.13
N LEU A 205 -1.72 -14.44 -12.18
CA LEU A 205 -1.95 -15.80 -12.67
C LEU A 205 -2.96 -16.56 -11.82
N LYS A 206 -2.86 -16.48 -10.48
CA LYS A 206 -3.82 -17.11 -9.55
C LYS A 206 -5.24 -16.60 -9.78
N LEU A 207 -5.41 -15.27 -9.86
CA LEU A 207 -6.73 -14.67 -10.11
C LEU A 207 -7.32 -15.08 -11.46
N PHE A 208 -6.49 -15.25 -12.49
CA PHE A 208 -6.91 -15.78 -13.79
C PHE A 208 -7.33 -17.25 -13.70
N GLN A 209 -6.48 -18.11 -13.13
CA GLN A 209 -6.71 -19.56 -13.04
C GLN A 209 -7.94 -19.91 -12.21
N GLU A 210 -8.22 -19.15 -11.16
CA GLU A 210 -9.41 -19.32 -10.32
C GLU A 210 -10.69 -18.73 -10.93
N GLY A 211 -10.58 -18.11 -12.12
CA GLY A 211 -11.71 -17.53 -12.84
C GLY A 211 -12.27 -16.26 -12.21
N VAL A 212 -11.48 -15.54 -11.41
CA VAL A 212 -11.89 -14.26 -10.78
C VAL A 212 -11.93 -13.15 -11.83
N PHE A 213 -10.92 -13.13 -12.71
CA PHE A 213 -10.81 -12.14 -13.79
C PHE A 213 -10.43 -12.80 -15.11
N SER A 214 -10.93 -12.24 -16.20
CA SER A 214 -10.42 -12.50 -17.53
C SER A 214 -9.07 -11.80 -17.75
N ALA A 215 -8.30 -12.26 -18.75
CA ALA A 215 -7.03 -11.62 -19.11
C ALA A 215 -7.18 -10.13 -19.47
N LYS A 216 -8.31 -9.74 -20.08
CA LYS A 216 -8.62 -8.34 -20.43
C LYS A 216 -8.84 -7.47 -19.20
N GLU A 217 -9.56 -7.99 -18.21
CA GLU A 217 -9.78 -7.27 -16.95
C GLU A 217 -8.48 -7.16 -16.17
N LEU A 218 -7.68 -8.22 -16.13
CA LEU A 218 -6.35 -8.18 -15.52
C LEU A 218 -5.44 -7.15 -16.18
N ASP A 219 -5.46 -7.01 -17.50
CA ASP A 219 -4.70 -5.95 -18.17
C ASP A 219 -5.19 -4.55 -17.78
N THR A 220 -6.50 -4.38 -17.58
CA THR A 220 -7.07 -3.12 -17.06
C THR A 220 -6.55 -2.83 -15.64
N ILE A 221 -6.55 -3.83 -14.77
CA ILE A 221 -6.02 -3.72 -13.40
C ILE A 221 -4.52 -3.41 -13.41
N ARG A 222 -3.76 -4.02 -14.33
CA ARG A 222 -2.32 -3.74 -14.52
C ARG A 222 -2.06 -2.28 -14.87
N LEU A 223 -2.88 -1.71 -15.77
CA LEU A 223 -2.75 -0.30 -16.15
C LEU A 223 -3.06 0.64 -14.98
N ASN A 224 -3.97 0.28 -14.07
CA ASN A 224 -4.23 1.06 -12.86
C ASN A 224 -3.01 1.16 -11.94
N GLY A 225 -2.09 0.20 -11.97
CA GLY A 225 -0.87 0.19 -11.14
C GLY A 225 0.30 0.98 -11.71
N LEU A 226 0.20 1.45 -12.96
CA LEU A 226 1.26 2.23 -13.61
C LEU A 226 1.12 3.74 -13.41
N VAL A 227 -0.08 4.20 -13.06
CA VAL A 227 -0.41 5.61 -12.81
C VAL A 227 -0.21 6.00 -11.36
#